data_AF-A0A8S2PTZ7-F1
#
_entry.id   AF-A0A8S2PTZ7-F1
#
_cell.length_a   1.000
_cell.length_b   1.000
_cell.length_c   1.000
_cell.angle_alpha   90.00
_cell.angle_beta   90.00
_cell.angle_gamma   90.00
#
_symmetry.space_group_name_H-M   'P 1'
#
loop_
_entity.id
_entity.type
_entity.pdbx_description
1 polymer ?
#
loop_
_entity_poly.entity_id
_entity_poly.type
_entity_poly.pdbx_seq_one_letter_code
_entity_poly.pdbx_strand_id
1 'polypeptide(L)' 'MAASTPRFSKPPAIRQIPDDSTKLFLECQVQGTPKPEVTWFHNDNKLSNTPNKHKQTIQVAIGNNYNVTLEISNLA' A
#
# COMPACT_ATOMS: atom_id res chain seq x y z
N MET A 1 -7.65 24.07 -5.94
CA MET A 1 -6.98 22.78 -6.23
C MET A 1 -7.83 22.05 -7.25
N ALA A 2 -7.26 21.62 -8.38
CA ALA A 2 -8.00 20.90 -9.41
C ALA A 2 -8.14 19.42 -9.03
N ALA A 3 -9.31 18.83 -9.28
CA ALA A 3 -9.51 17.39 -9.10
C ALA A 3 -8.61 16.61 -10.08
N SER A 4 -8.08 15.48 -9.62
CA SER A 4 -7.23 14.61 -10.44
C SER A 4 -7.49 13.14 -10.11
N THR A 5 -7.63 12.34 -11.16
CA THR A 5 -7.85 10.90 -11.07
C THR A 5 -6.64 10.22 -10.41
N PRO A 6 -6.85 9.26 -9.49
CA PRO A 6 -5.77 8.49 -8.89
C PRO A 6 -4.93 7.80 -9.96
N ARG A 7 -3.61 7.98 -9.90
CA ARG A 7 -2.65 7.30 -10.77
C ARG A 7 -1.41 6.89 -9.99
N PHE A 8 -0.82 5.77 -10.35
CA PHE A 8 0.47 5.36 -9.79
C PHE A 8 1.54 6.34 -10.25
N SER A 9 2.13 7.08 -9.30
CA SER A 9 3.34 7.86 -9.53
C SER A 9 4.59 7.00 -9.41
N LYS A 10 4.53 5.91 -8.61
CA LYS A 10 5.49 4.81 -8.64
C LYS A 10 4.75 3.48 -8.70
N PRO A 11 5.21 2.54 -9.55
CA PRO A 11 4.59 1.23 -9.66
C PRO A 11 4.70 0.47 -8.33
N PRO A 12 3.80 -0.50 -8.09
CA PRO A 12 3.92 -1.42 -6.98
C PRO A 12 5.25 -2.18 -7.00
N ALA A 13 5.92 -2.22 -5.85
CA ALA A 13 7.15 -2.96 -5.64
C ALA A 13 7.03 -3.83 -4.39
N ILE A 14 7.69 -4.97 -4.43
CA ILE A 14 7.82 -5.87 -3.29
C ILE A 14 9.13 -5.58 -2.58
N ARG A 15 9.08 -5.46 -1.26
CA ARG A 15 10.25 -5.39 -0.40
C ARG A 15 10.16 -6.45 0.70
N GLN A 16 11.19 -7.27 0.80
CA GLN A 16 11.38 -8.18 1.93
C GLN A 16 12.56 -7.67 2.76
N ILE A 17 12.47 -7.78 4.09
CA ILE A 17 13.58 -7.42 4.96
C ILE A 17 14.53 -8.61 5.02
N PRO A 18 15.83 -8.46 4.68
CA PRO A 18 16.76 -9.59 4.63
C PRO A 18 16.82 -10.43 5.91
N ASP A 19 16.74 -9.75 7.06
CA ASP A 19 16.85 -10.37 8.39
C ASP A 19 15.49 -10.68 9.04
N ASP A 20 14.38 -10.32 8.39
CA ASP A 20 13.01 -10.63 8.85
C ASP A 20 12.22 -11.27 7.69
N SER A 21 12.49 -12.55 7.46
CA SER A 21 11.82 -13.35 6.44
C SER A 21 10.32 -13.53 6.69
N THR A 22 9.83 -13.21 7.90
CA THR A 22 8.43 -13.35 8.28
C THR A 22 7.54 -12.21 7.77
N LYS A 23 8.16 -11.16 7.18
CA LYS A 23 7.45 -9.98 6.68
C LYS A 23 7.76 -9.65 5.23
N LEU A 24 6.72 -9.23 4.53
CA LEU A 24 6.76 -8.73 3.18
C LEU A 24 5.99 -7.42 3.10
N PHE A 25 6.51 -6.48 2.31
CA PHE A 25 5.87 -5.19 2.07
C PHE A 25 5.57 -5.06 0.59
N LEU A 26 4.33 -4.74 0.27
CA LEU A 26 3.92 -4.27 -1.05
C LEU A 26 3.73 -2.75 -0.97
N GLU A 27 4.42 -2.02 -1.82
CA GLU A 27 4.48 -0.57 -1.74
C GLU A 27 4.28 0.08 -3.09
N CYS A 28 3.54 1.19 -3.10
CA CYS A 28 3.41 2.02 -4.29
C CYS A 28 3.27 3.49 -3.89
N GLN A 29 3.40 4.36 -4.89
CA GLN A 29 3.02 5.76 -4.73
C GLN A 29 1.86 6.08 -5.66
N VAL A 30 0.84 6.73 -5.10
CA VAL A 30 -0.36 7.15 -5.82
C VAL A 30 -0.48 8.66 -5.68
N GLN A 31 -0.81 9.34 -6.78
CA GLN A 31 -1.16 10.75 -6.74
C GLN A 31 -2.63 10.94 -7.14
N GLY A 32 -3.33 11.87 -6.49
CA GLY A 32 -4.75 12.12 -6.77
C GLY A 32 -5.36 13.20 -5.89
N THR A 33 -6.47 13.78 -6.34
CA THR A 33 -7.24 14.78 -5.57
C THR A 33 -8.73 14.59 -5.87
N PRO A 34 -9.57 14.26 -4.88
CA PRO A 34 -9.31 14.17 -3.43
C PRO A 34 -8.41 12.98 -3.04
N LYS A 35 -8.15 12.80 -1.73
CA LYS A 35 -7.36 11.69 -1.20
C LYS A 35 -7.87 10.35 -1.77
N PRO A 36 -7.01 9.54 -2.41
CA PRO A 36 -7.41 8.27 -2.98
C PRO A 36 -7.76 7.26 -1.89
N GLU A 37 -8.74 6.41 -2.18
CA GLU A 37 -8.99 5.17 -1.44
C GLU A 37 -8.15 4.05 -2.05
N VAL A 38 -7.60 3.18 -1.20
CA VAL A 38 -6.83 2.01 -1.63
C VAL A 38 -7.43 0.76 -1.02
N THR A 39 -7.66 -0.24 -1.87
CA THR A 39 -8.02 -1.59 -1.46
C THR A 39 -7.02 -2.59 -2.03
N TRP A 40 -6.59 -3.54 -1.21
CA TRP A 40 -5.71 -4.63 -1.62
C TRP A 40 -6.49 -5.93 -1.80
N PHE A 41 -6.06 -6.77 -2.74
CA PHE A 41 -6.65 -8.07 -3.03
C PHE A 41 -5.56 -9.14 -3.10
N HIS A 42 -5.90 -10.37 -2.69
CA HIS A 42 -5.09 -11.56 -2.89
C HIS A 42 -6.00 -12.67 -3.45
N ASN A 43 -5.72 -13.13 -4.68
CA ASN A 43 -6.54 -14.12 -5.39
C ASN A 43 -8.04 -13.76 -5.33
N ASP A 44 -8.37 -12.54 -5.77
CA ASP A 44 -9.73 -11.97 -5.76
C ASP A 44 -10.39 -11.73 -4.39
N ASN A 45 -9.71 -12.09 -3.30
CA ASN A 45 -10.20 -11.83 -1.94
C ASN A 45 -9.70 -10.47 -1.46
N LYS A 46 -10.64 -9.59 -1.10
CA LYS A 46 -10.33 -8.30 -0.48
C LYS A 46 -9.59 -8.52 0.83
N LEU A 47 -8.42 -7.90 0.95
CA LEU A 47 -7.66 -7.88 2.19
C LEU A 47 -8.16 -6.75 3.08
N SER A 48 -8.33 -7.06 4.35
CA SER A 48 -8.64 -6.11 5.41
C SER A 48 -7.51 -6.08 6.43
N ASN A 49 -7.42 -5.00 7.21
CA ASN A 49 -6.51 -4.97 8.35
C ASN A 49 -6.87 -6.10 9.32
N THR A 50 -5.89 -6.98 9.55
CA THR A 50 -6.02 -8.15 10.42
C THR A 50 -4.87 -8.15 11.41
N PRO A 51 -5.13 -8.35 12.71
CA PRO A 51 -4.06 -8.43 13.70
C PRO A 51 -3.01 -9.46 13.28
N ASN A 52 -1.74 -9.08 13.35
CA ASN A 52 -0.58 -9.94 13.09
C ASN A 52 -0.47 -10.54 11.68
N LYS A 53 -1.28 -10.10 10.70
CA LYS A 53 -1.19 -10.62 9.32
C LYS A 53 -1.17 -9.53 8.27
N HIS A 54 -2.20 -8.70 8.16
CA HIS A 54 -2.26 -7.64 7.15
C HIS A 54 -2.39 -6.27 7.79
N LYS A 55 -1.52 -5.33 7.41
CA LYS A 55 -1.59 -3.94 7.83
C LYS A 55 -1.47 -3.02 6.62
N GLN A 56 -2.55 -2.30 6.32
CA GLN A 56 -2.62 -1.35 5.21
C GLN A 56 -2.42 0.07 5.74
N THR A 57 -1.59 0.84 5.04
CA THR A 57 -1.24 2.23 5.42
C THR A 57 -1.25 3.13 4.19
N ILE A 58 -1.84 4.32 4.34
CA ILE A 58 -1.81 5.40 3.34
C ILE A 58 -1.33 6.67 4.04
N GLN A 59 -0.15 7.16 3.65
CA GLN A 59 0.48 8.35 4.22
C GLN A 59 0.64 9.43 3.15
N VAL A 60 0.35 10.68 3.50
CA VAL A 60 0.63 11.82 2.62
C VAL A 60 2.15 11.96 2.51
N ALA A 61 2.66 12.03 1.29
CA ALA A 61 4.05 12.38 1.02
C ALA A 61 4.14 13.91 0.84
N ILE A 62 4.28 14.39 -0.40
CA ILE A 62 4.37 15.82 -0.73
C ILE A 62 3.25 16.16 -1.71
N GLY A 63 2.52 17.25 -1.44
CA GLY A 63 1.41 17.70 -2.27
C GLY A 63 0.26 16.69 -2.30
N ASN A 64 -0.11 16.24 -3.49
CA ASN A 64 -1.18 15.25 -3.71
C ASN A 64 -0.65 13.82 -3.91
N ASN A 65 0.59 13.55 -3.50
CA ASN A 65 1.21 12.24 -3.59
C ASN A 65 1.10 11.48 -2.25
N TYR A 66 0.84 10.18 -2.32
CA TYR A 66 0.59 9.30 -1.18
C TYR A 66 1.50 8.08 -1.27
N ASN A 67 2.17 7.76 -0.16
CA ASN A 67 2.84 6.48 0.02
C ASN A 67 1.83 5.46 0.54
N VAL A 68 1.74 4.34 -0.15
CA VAL A 68 0.79 3.27 0.15
C VAL A 68 1.59 2.01 0.42
N THR A 69 1.32 1.37 1.56
CA THR A 69 2.01 0.16 2.00
C THR A 69 1.00 -0.87 2.48
N LEU A 70 1.12 -2.10 1.99
CA LEU A 70 0.56 -3.30 2.61
C LEU A 70 1.72 -4.10 3.22
N GLU A 71 1.72 -4.20 4.54
CA GLU A 71 2.58 -5.11 5.29
C GLU A 71 1.84 -6.45 5.45
N ILE A 72 2.52 -7.53 5.07
CA ILE A 72 2.09 -8.91 5.25
C ILE A 72 3.08 -9.55 6.22
N SER A 73 2.60 -9.94 7.40
CA SER A 73 3.35 -10.62 8.44
C SER A 73 2.94 -12.09 8.54
N ASN A 74 3.78 -12.89 9.20
CA ASN A 74 3.52 -14.30 9.49
C ASN A 74 3.33 -15.12 8.21
N LEU A 75 4.29 -14.97 7.28
CA LEU A 75 4.44 -15.84 6.12
C LEU A 75 4.96 -17.20 6.62
N ALA A 76 4.03 -18.11 6.91
CA ALA A 76 4.31 -19.51 7.24
C ALA A 76 4.10 -20.39 6.01
#